data_AF-W2ST30-F1
#
_entry.id   AF-W2ST30-F1
#
_cell.length_a   1.000
_cell.length_b   1.000
_cell.length_c   1.000
_cell.angle_alpha   90.00
_cell.angle_beta   90.00
_cell.angle_gamma   90.00
#
_symmetry.space_group_name_H-M   'P 1'
#
loop_
_entity.id
_entity.type
_entity.pdbx_description
1 polymer ?
#
loop_
_entity_poly.entity_id
_entity_poly.type
_entity_poly.pdbx_seq_one_letter_code
_entity_poly.pdbx_strand_id
1 'polypeptide(L)'
;MEETANYAVAESSEGSLLKSLTFAVAMSFHSILEGFALGVQNTTARIVTLFVSLILHKGVEAFSVGLQISKGNSNKIKAVVATILVYALMTPLGSGLGTLLQLSNISPLHKDGAVLILESLAAGTFIYVTFLEVLAQEKDNEHNSLKQLLAIFIGFAVIAALQIAFGDHGHDGGHVHTLPPEFSTTLLPH
;
A
#
# COMPACT_ATOMS: atom_id res chain seq x y z
N MET A 1 20.69 -32.01 -27.12
CA MET A 1 20.64 -30.55 -27.32
C MET A 1 19.21 -30.01 -27.17
N GLU A 2 18.18 -30.69 -27.68
CA GLU A 2 16.77 -30.37 -27.37
C GLU A 2 16.38 -30.63 -25.91
N GLU A 3 16.84 -31.72 -25.31
CA GLU A 3 16.55 -32.05 -23.91
C GLU A 3 17.11 -30.99 -22.95
N THR A 4 18.37 -30.58 -23.13
CA THR A 4 19.02 -29.49 -22.37
C THR A 4 18.36 -28.13 -22.59
N ALA A 5 17.80 -27.87 -23.77
CA ALA A 5 17.06 -26.64 -24.05
C ALA A 5 15.70 -26.63 -23.36
N ASN A 6 14.99 -27.77 -23.32
CA ASN A 6 13.73 -27.90 -22.60
C ASN A 6 13.90 -27.75 -21.08
N TYR A 7 14.99 -28.27 -20.49
CA TYR A 7 15.29 -28.07 -19.07
C TYR A 7 15.56 -26.59 -18.74
N ALA A 8 16.37 -25.89 -19.55
CA ALA A 8 16.65 -24.46 -19.34
C ALA A 8 15.41 -23.55 -19.55
N VAL A 9 14.53 -23.90 -20.49
CA VAL A 9 13.26 -23.20 -20.73
C VAL A 9 12.25 -23.45 -19.60
N ALA A 10 12.20 -24.66 -19.05
CA ALA A 10 11.35 -24.98 -17.90
C ALA A 10 11.80 -24.23 -16.64
N GLU A 11 13.11 -24.21 -16.35
CA GLU A 11 13.67 -23.55 -15.17
C GLU A 11 13.48 -22.01 -15.20
N SER A 12 13.66 -21.39 -16.37
CA SER A 12 13.42 -19.94 -16.55
C SER A 12 11.93 -19.57 -16.48
N SER A 13 11.04 -20.44 -16.97
CA SER A 13 9.58 -20.27 -16.86
C SER A 13 9.11 -20.40 -15.41
N GLU A 14 9.59 -21.41 -14.66
CA GLU A 14 9.21 -21.61 -13.26
C GLU A 14 9.68 -20.45 -12.37
N GLY A 15 10.92 -19.99 -12.54
CA GLY A 15 11.45 -18.85 -11.81
C GLY A 15 10.66 -17.55 -12.06
N SER A 16 10.23 -17.29 -13.30
CA SER A 16 9.40 -16.13 -13.62
C SER A 16 7.98 -16.23 -13.03
N LEU A 17 7.40 -17.43 -13.02
CA LEU A 17 6.07 -17.66 -12.46
C LEU A 17 6.06 -17.46 -10.95
N LEU A 18 7.03 -18.04 -10.23
CA LEU A 18 7.16 -17.88 -8.78
C LEU A 18 7.33 -16.41 -8.41
N LYS A 19 8.18 -15.67 -9.11
CA LYS A 19 8.35 -14.21 -8.90
C LYS A 19 7.05 -13.45 -9.08
N SER A 20 6.32 -13.71 -10.18
CA SER A 20 5.04 -13.03 -10.44
C SER A 20 3.98 -13.36 -9.39
N LEU A 21 3.98 -14.59 -8.87
CA LEU A 21 3.04 -15.05 -7.85
C LEU A 21 3.36 -14.45 -6.48
N THR A 22 4.63 -14.49 -6.06
CA THR A 22 5.06 -13.88 -4.79
C THR A 22 4.75 -12.39 -4.79
N PHE A 23 5.04 -11.69 -5.90
CA PHE A 23 4.68 -10.28 -6.07
C PHE A 23 3.17 -10.05 -5.94
N ALA A 24 2.36 -10.83 -6.65
CA ALA A 24 0.90 -10.71 -6.58
C ALA A 24 0.36 -10.96 -5.16
N VAL A 25 0.93 -11.93 -4.44
CA VAL A 25 0.53 -12.26 -3.06
C VAL A 25 0.96 -11.17 -2.09
N ALA A 26 2.19 -10.68 -2.17
CA ALA A 26 2.70 -9.61 -1.32
C ALA A 26 1.89 -8.32 -1.50
N MET A 27 1.63 -7.94 -2.76
CA MET A 27 0.78 -6.78 -3.07
C MET A 27 -0.68 -6.99 -2.66
N SER A 28 -1.20 -8.21 -2.75
CA SER A 28 -2.55 -8.54 -2.25
C SER A 28 -2.63 -8.40 -0.74
N PHE A 29 -1.61 -8.83 0.00
CA PHE A 29 -1.56 -8.64 1.45
C PHE A 29 -1.48 -7.15 1.81
N HIS A 30 -0.60 -6.39 1.17
CA HIS A 30 -0.53 -4.93 1.32
C HIS A 30 -1.91 -4.27 1.12
N SER A 31 -2.60 -4.66 0.04
CA SER A 31 -3.94 -4.21 -0.35
C SER A 31 -5.02 -4.44 0.73
N ILE A 32 -4.94 -5.54 1.49
CA ILE A 32 -5.85 -5.78 2.62
C ILE A 32 -5.57 -4.79 3.75
N LEU A 33 -4.30 -4.52 4.07
CA LEU A 33 -3.89 -3.68 5.19
C LEU A 33 -4.31 -2.21 4.99
N GLU A 34 -4.07 -1.65 3.80
CA GLU A 34 -4.51 -0.29 3.44
C GLU A 34 -6.04 -0.16 3.50
N GLY A 35 -6.77 -1.19 3.04
CA GLY A 35 -8.23 -1.19 3.02
C GLY A 35 -8.75 -1.20 4.45
N PHE A 36 -8.13 -2.00 5.31
CA PHE A 36 -8.45 -2.05 6.73
C PHE A 36 -8.28 -0.69 7.40
N ALA A 37 -7.14 -0.02 7.18
CA ALA A 37 -6.88 1.31 7.71
C ALA A 37 -7.94 2.34 7.26
N LEU A 38 -8.36 2.28 6.00
CA LEU A 38 -9.46 3.11 5.48
C LEU A 38 -10.80 2.79 6.17
N GLY A 39 -11.10 1.51 6.40
CA GLY A 39 -12.37 1.06 7.00
C GLY A 39 -12.51 1.39 8.49
N VAL A 40 -11.40 1.55 9.22
CA VAL A 40 -11.43 1.91 10.65
C VAL A 40 -11.73 3.39 10.89
N GLN A 41 -11.60 4.24 9.88
CA GLN A 41 -11.77 5.69 10.05
C GLN A 41 -13.16 6.07 10.57
N ASN A 42 -13.18 7.05 11.47
CA ASN A 42 -14.38 7.46 12.21
C ASN A 42 -15.05 8.73 11.69
N THR A 43 -14.39 9.49 10.82
CA THR A 43 -14.96 10.73 10.25
C THR A 43 -14.95 10.70 8.73
N THR A 44 -16.00 11.27 8.13
CA THR A 44 -16.12 11.38 6.66
C THR A 44 -14.95 12.13 6.05
N ALA A 45 -14.44 13.18 6.71
CA ALA A 45 -13.27 13.92 6.24
C ALA A 45 -12.04 13.01 6.12
N ARG A 46 -11.71 12.24 7.17
CA ARG A 46 -10.58 11.29 7.14
C ARG A 46 -10.78 10.19 6.11
N ILE A 47 -11.99 9.64 5.99
CA ILE A 47 -12.32 8.63 4.97
C ILE A 47 -12.06 9.18 3.58
N VAL A 48 -12.55 10.38 3.26
CA VAL A 48 -12.37 11.00 1.94
C VAL A 48 -10.89 11.28 1.67
N THR A 49 -10.15 11.85 2.62
CA THR A 49 -8.71 12.10 2.48
C THR A 49 -7.93 10.82 2.22
N LEU A 50 -8.16 9.77 3.02
CA LEU A 50 -7.49 8.49 2.83
C LEU A 50 -7.91 7.79 1.54
N PHE A 51 -9.18 7.89 1.14
CA PHE A 51 -9.68 7.28 -0.09
C PHE A 51 -9.09 7.93 -1.35
N VAL A 52 -8.98 9.26 -1.38
CA VAL A 52 -8.31 9.99 -2.47
C VAL A 52 -6.84 9.59 -2.55
N SER A 53 -6.14 9.60 -1.41
CA SER A 53 -4.76 9.14 -1.35
C SER A 53 -4.62 7.70 -1.86
N LEU A 54 -5.50 6.80 -1.39
CA LEU A 54 -5.57 5.39 -1.75
C LEU A 54 -5.71 5.21 -3.26
N ILE A 55 -6.71 5.81 -3.90
CA ILE A 55 -6.93 5.62 -5.34
C ILE A 55 -5.72 6.06 -6.17
N LEU A 56 -5.06 7.16 -5.78
CA LEU A 56 -3.90 7.69 -6.51
C LEU A 56 -2.74 6.68 -6.56
N HIS A 57 -2.37 6.08 -5.42
CA HIS A 57 -1.32 5.06 -5.42
C HIS A 57 -1.82 3.69 -5.86
N LYS A 58 -3.11 3.37 -5.66
CA LYS A 58 -3.69 2.09 -6.05
C LYS A 58 -3.67 1.86 -7.54
N GLY A 59 -3.90 2.91 -8.34
CA GLY A 59 -3.83 2.81 -9.80
C GLY A 59 -2.44 2.39 -10.28
N VAL A 60 -1.39 2.97 -9.71
CA VAL A 60 0.00 2.67 -10.06
C VAL A 60 0.40 1.27 -9.62
N GLU A 61 0.00 0.87 -8.41
CA GLU A 61 0.23 -0.49 -7.91
C GLU A 61 -0.49 -1.54 -8.75
N ALA A 62 -1.77 -1.33 -9.05
CA ALA A 62 -2.56 -2.25 -9.87
C ALA A 62 -1.95 -2.42 -11.27
N PHE A 63 -1.46 -1.33 -11.85
CA PHE A 63 -0.73 -1.37 -13.13
C PHE A 63 0.56 -2.19 -13.02
N SER A 64 1.35 -2.01 -11.96
CA SER A 64 2.57 -2.79 -11.72
C SER A 64 2.28 -4.28 -11.54
N VAL A 65 1.26 -4.64 -10.75
CA VAL A 65 0.78 -6.02 -10.56
C VAL A 65 0.34 -6.63 -11.89
N GLY A 66 -0.48 -5.92 -12.66
CA GLY A 66 -0.92 -6.38 -13.98
C GLY A 66 0.24 -6.62 -14.94
N LEU A 67 1.22 -5.70 -14.99
CA LEU A 67 2.41 -5.83 -15.83
C LEU A 67 3.27 -7.03 -15.43
N GLN A 68 3.55 -7.20 -14.13
CA GLN A 68 4.39 -8.28 -13.62
C GLN A 68 3.76 -9.66 -13.88
N ILE A 69 2.45 -9.80 -13.64
CA ILE A 69 1.73 -11.06 -13.88
C ILE A 69 1.63 -11.35 -15.38
N SER A 70 1.37 -10.32 -16.20
CA SER A 70 1.27 -10.48 -17.65
C SER A 70 2.60 -10.92 -18.27
N LYS A 71 3.75 -10.40 -17.81
CA LYS A 71 5.08 -10.82 -18.29
C LYS A 71 5.36 -12.30 -18.01
N GLY A 72 4.96 -12.81 -16.84
CA GLY A 72 5.16 -14.21 -16.46
C GLY A 72 4.13 -15.19 -17.03
N ASN A 73 2.97 -14.71 -17.51
CA ASN A 73 1.83 -15.55 -17.89
C ASN A 73 1.16 -15.13 -19.22
N SER A 74 1.91 -14.58 -20.18
CA SER A 74 1.38 -14.03 -21.45
C SER A 74 0.39 -14.95 -22.19
N ASN A 75 0.59 -16.27 -22.09
CA ASN A 75 -0.25 -17.28 -22.76
C ASN A 75 -1.49 -17.71 -21.94
N LYS A 76 -1.65 -17.21 -20.72
CA LYS A 76 -2.69 -17.61 -19.75
C LYS A 76 -3.54 -16.42 -19.29
N ILE A 77 -4.08 -15.66 -20.25
CA ILE A 77 -4.89 -14.44 -19.99
C ILE A 77 -5.98 -14.65 -18.92
N LYS A 78 -6.65 -15.81 -18.91
CA LYS A 78 -7.68 -16.12 -17.88
C LYS A 78 -7.10 -16.10 -16.46
N ALA A 79 -5.91 -16.64 -16.26
CA ALA A 79 -5.23 -16.63 -14.97
C ALA A 79 -4.81 -15.22 -14.59
N VAL A 80 -4.26 -14.44 -15.54
CA VAL A 80 -3.90 -13.03 -15.34
C VAL A 80 -5.11 -12.21 -14.85
N VAL A 81 -6.24 -12.33 -15.56
CA VAL A 81 -7.48 -11.63 -15.20
C VAL A 81 -7.98 -12.10 -13.84
N ALA A 82 -7.97 -13.40 -13.56
CA ALA A 82 -8.39 -13.92 -12.25
C ALA A 82 -7.53 -13.36 -11.11
N THR A 83 -6.20 -13.30 -11.26
CA THR A 83 -5.30 -12.75 -10.23
C THR A 83 -5.51 -11.25 -10.03
N ILE A 84 -5.72 -10.47 -11.10
CA ILE A 84 -6.03 -9.04 -10.99
C ILE A 84 -7.36 -8.81 -10.28
N LEU A 85 -8.38 -9.62 -10.58
CA LEU A 85 -9.68 -9.55 -9.88
C LEU A 85 -9.53 -9.88 -8.39
N VAL A 86 -8.76 -10.91 -8.05
CA VAL A 86 -8.44 -11.24 -6.66
C VAL A 86 -7.76 -10.06 -5.97
N TYR A 87 -6.73 -9.48 -6.57
CA TYR A 87 -6.03 -8.30 -6.03
C TYR A 87 -6.98 -7.10 -5.83
N ALA A 88 -7.86 -6.83 -6.80
CA ALA A 88 -8.82 -5.73 -6.73
C ALA A 88 -9.84 -5.90 -5.59
N LEU A 89 -10.18 -7.13 -5.22
CA LEU A 89 -11.09 -7.44 -4.11
C LEU A 89 -10.44 -7.29 -2.72
N MET A 90 -9.11 -7.22 -2.64
CA MET A 90 -8.40 -7.15 -1.36
C MET A 90 -8.63 -5.83 -0.61
N THR A 91 -8.65 -4.68 -1.31
CA THR A 91 -8.93 -3.39 -0.66
C THR A 91 -10.37 -3.31 -0.13
N PRO A 92 -11.42 -3.67 -0.90
CA PRO A 92 -12.78 -3.76 -0.37
C PRO A 92 -12.93 -4.76 0.79
N LEU A 93 -12.26 -5.92 0.72
CA LEU A 93 -12.25 -6.89 1.81
C LEU A 93 -11.63 -6.30 3.08
N GLY A 94 -10.44 -5.69 2.96
CA GLY A 94 -9.79 -4.99 4.06
C GLY A 94 -10.69 -3.91 4.66
N SER A 95 -11.31 -3.08 3.82
CA SER A 95 -12.23 -2.02 4.25
C SER A 95 -13.46 -2.55 4.97
N GLY A 96 -14.04 -3.66 4.51
CA GLY A 96 -15.12 -4.35 5.21
C GLY A 96 -14.69 -4.84 6.60
N LEU A 97 -13.50 -5.44 6.71
CA LEU A 97 -12.95 -5.88 8.00
C LEU A 97 -12.65 -4.70 8.94
N GLY A 98 -12.09 -3.60 8.42
CA GLY A 98 -11.85 -2.37 9.17
C GLY A 98 -13.16 -1.75 9.67
N THR A 99 -14.18 -1.73 8.82
CA THR A 99 -15.53 -1.26 9.18
C THR A 99 -16.14 -2.13 10.28
N LEU A 100 -15.97 -3.46 10.20
CA LEU A 100 -16.44 -4.37 11.25
C LEU A 100 -15.75 -4.07 12.59
N LEU A 101 -14.44 -3.82 12.58
CA LEU A 101 -13.73 -3.37 13.78
C LEU A 101 -14.26 -2.01 14.25
N GLN A 102 -14.55 -1.09 13.32
CA GLN A 102 -15.05 0.24 13.65
C GLN A 102 -16.42 0.20 14.34
N LEU A 103 -17.30 -0.73 13.96
CA LEU A 103 -18.60 -0.96 14.58
C LEU A 103 -18.54 -1.66 15.94
N SER A 104 -17.40 -2.26 16.29
CA SER A 104 -17.23 -2.91 17.59
C SER A 104 -17.11 -1.89 18.75
N ASN A 105 -17.54 -2.29 19.95
CA ASN A 105 -17.42 -1.51 21.19
C ASN A 105 -16.00 -1.51 21.79
N ILE A 106 -14.98 -1.54 20.94
CA ILE A 106 -13.58 -1.45 21.34
C ILE A 106 -13.19 0.02 21.52
N SER A 107 -12.33 0.32 22.49
CA SER A 107 -11.91 1.70 22.74
C SER A 107 -11.17 2.29 21.53
N PRO A 108 -11.33 3.60 21.24
CA PRO A 108 -10.66 4.26 20.12
C PRO A 108 -9.14 4.04 20.11
N LEU A 109 -8.51 4.05 21.30
CA LEU A 109 -7.07 3.82 21.45
C LEU A 109 -6.60 2.49 20.86
N HIS A 110 -7.38 1.43 21.05
CA HIS A 110 -7.02 0.10 20.52
C HIS A 110 -7.24 0.03 19.00
N LYS A 111 -8.26 0.73 18.48
CA LYS A 111 -8.52 0.83 17.04
C LYS A 111 -7.38 1.58 16.34
N ASP A 112 -7.00 2.73 16.89
CA ASP A 112 -5.87 3.53 16.39
C ASP A 112 -4.55 2.75 16.47
N GLY A 113 -4.33 2.02 17.57
CA GLY A 113 -3.17 1.13 17.72
C GLY A 113 -3.14 0.00 16.67
N ALA A 114 -4.28 -0.61 16.36
CA ALA A 114 -4.39 -1.61 15.31
C ALA A 114 -4.08 -1.03 13.93
N VAL A 115 -4.64 0.15 13.61
CA VAL A 115 -4.35 0.85 12.34
C VAL A 115 -2.86 1.15 12.23
N LEU A 116 -2.24 1.72 13.28
CA LEU A 116 -0.81 2.04 13.28
C LEU A 116 0.08 0.81 13.00
N ILE A 117 -0.22 -0.33 13.63
CA ILE A 117 0.53 -1.57 13.44
C ILE A 117 0.36 -2.08 12.00
N LEU A 118 -0.88 -2.08 11.49
CA LEU A 118 -1.17 -2.60 10.15
C LEU A 118 -0.64 -1.68 9.05
N GLU A 119 -0.69 -0.37 9.22
CA GLU A 119 -0.06 0.60 8.31
C GLU A 119 1.46 0.48 8.32
N SER A 120 2.08 0.27 9.50
CA SER A 120 3.51 0.00 9.59
C SER A 120 3.91 -1.28 8.84
N LEU A 121 3.07 -2.31 8.93
CA LEU A 121 3.25 -3.56 8.19
C LEU A 121 3.02 -3.39 6.68
N ALA A 122 2.05 -2.56 6.29
CA ALA A 122 1.81 -2.18 4.89
C ALA A 122 3.04 -1.45 4.31
N ALA A 123 3.57 -0.47 5.04
CA ALA A 123 4.80 0.22 4.66
C ALA A 123 5.99 -0.75 4.52
N GLY A 124 6.14 -1.68 5.46
CA GLY A 124 7.17 -2.73 5.41
C GLY A 124 7.05 -3.65 4.19
N THR A 125 5.83 -4.07 3.83
CA THR A 125 5.60 -4.88 2.63
C THR A 125 5.91 -4.13 1.35
N PHE A 126 5.54 -2.85 1.27
CA PHE A 126 5.87 -2.01 0.11
C PHE A 126 7.39 -1.87 -0.07
N ILE A 127 8.13 -1.66 1.02
CA ILE A 127 9.60 -1.62 1.00
C ILE A 127 10.18 -2.97 0.54
N TYR A 128 9.71 -4.09 1.10
CA TYR A 128 10.15 -5.44 0.69
C TYR A 128 9.97 -5.66 -0.81
N VAL A 129 8.75 -5.43 -1.32
CA VAL A 129 8.41 -5.63 -2.73
C VAL A 129 9.26 -4.71 -3.63
N THR A 130 9.39 -3.43 -3.26
CA THR A 130 10.16 -2.47 -4.07
C THR A 130 11.63 -2.86 -4.19
N PHE A 131 12.29 -3.21 -3.09
CA PHE A 131 13.73 -3.47 -3.11
C PHE A 131 14.10 -4.89 -3.53
N LEU A 132 13.38 -5.89 -3.03
CA LEU A 132 13.77 -7.30 -3.21
C LEU A 132 13.05 -7.98 -4.35
N GLU A 133 11.86 -7.52 -4.72
CA GLU A 133 11.14 -8.11 -5.84
C GLU A 133 11.27 -7.27 -7.10
N VAL A 134 11.12 -5.95 -7.06
CA VAL A 134 11.21 -5.10 -8.26
C VAL A 134 12.66 -4.73 -8.57
N LEU A 135 13.36 -4.08 -7.65
CA LEU A 135 14.69 -3.54 -7.90
C LEU A 135 15.73 -4.65 -8.12
N ALA A 136 15.68 -5.72 -7.33
CA ALA A 136 16.61 -6.84 -7.49
C ALA A 136 16.45 -7.54 -8.85
N GLN A 137 15.22 -7.66 -9.37
CA GLN A 137 14.98 -8.25 -10.71
C GLN A 137 15.56 -7.40 -11.82
N GLU A 138 15.44 -6.08 -11.70
CA GLU A 138 15.84 -5.18 -12.77
C GLU A 138 17.35 -4.86 -12.73
N LYS A 139 18.01 -5.07 -11.59
CA LYS A 139 19.49 -5.02 -11.47
C LYS A 139 20.21 -6.11 -12.29
N ASP A 140 19.52 -7.20 -12.61
CA ASP A 140 20.09 -8.28 -13.43
C ASP A 140 20.03 -7.96 -14.94
N ASN A 141 19.41 -6.85 -15.34
CA ASN A 141 19.44 -6.34 -16.71
C ASN A 141 20.66 -5.44 -16.94
N GLU A 142 21.26 -5.47 -18.14
CA GLU A 142 22.44 -4.65 -18.54
C GLU A 142 22.19 -3.12 -18.61
N HIS A 143 21.14 -2.61 -17.96
CA HIS A 143 20.85 -1.18 -17.91
C HIS A 143 21.76 -0.45 -16.90
N ASN A 144 22.04 0.82 -17.20
CA ASN A 144 22.81 1.68 -16.30
C ASN A 144 22.03 1.93 -15.00
N SER A 145 22.48 1.30 -13.91
CA SER A 145 21.78 1.30 -12.60
C SER A 145 21.50 2.70 -12.04
N LEU A 146 22.27 3.72 -12.43
CA LEU A 146 22.03 5.11 -12.01
C LEU A 146 20.79 5.73 -12.68
N LYS A 147 20.54 5.43 -13.95
CA LYS A 147 19.35 5.95 -14.66
C LYS A 147 18.08 5.32 -14.11
N GLN A 148 18.16 4.04 -13.76
CA GLN A 148 17.07 3.30 -13.14
C GLN A 148 16.77 3.81 -11.73
N LEU A 149 17.81 4.06 -10.92
CA LEU A 149 17.65 4.68 -9.61
C LEU A 149 17.00 6.07 -9.72
N LEU A 150 17.45 6.89 -10.68
CA LEU A 150 16.85 8.20 -10.93
C LEU A 150 15.37 8.09 -11.32
N ALA A 151 15.01 7.14 -12.19
CA ALA A 151 13.62 6.90 -12.57
C ALA A 151 12.74 6.50 -11.38
N ILE A 152 13.25 5.67 -10.46
CA ILE A 152 12.56 5.29 -9.21
C ILE A 152 12.34 6.52 -8.33
N PHE A 153 13.37 7.36 -8.13
CA PHE A 153 13.23 8.60 -7.35
C PHE A 153 12.24 9.57 -7.96
N ILE A 154 12.24 9.72 -9.28
CA ILE A 154 11.26 10.56 -9.99
C ILE A 154 9.85 10.01 -9.78
N GLY A 155 9.64 8.70 -9.94
CA GLY A 155 8.35 8.06 -9.68
C GLY A 155 7.85 8.29 -8.26
N PHE A 156 8.72 8.07 -7.27
CA PHE A 156 8.42 8.34 -5.85
C PHE A 156 8.06 9.81 -5.62
N ALA A 157 8.85 10.75 -6.17
CA ALA A 157 8.60 12.18 -6.01
C ALA A 157 7.26 12.61 -6.63
N VAL A 158 6.90 12.05 -7.79
CA VAL A 158 5.59 12.32 -8.42
C VAL A 158 4.45 11.84 -7.53
N ILE A 159 4.51 10.61 -7.02
CA ILE A 159 3.46 10.08 -6.15
C ILE A 159 3.37 10.87 -4.84
N ALA A 160 4.50 11.23 -4.24
CA ALA A 160 4.55 12.07 -3.05
C ALA A 160 3.95 13.47 -3.31
N ALA A 161 4.30 14.11 -4.42
CA ALA A 161 3.75 15.42 -4.79
C ALA A 161 2.23 15.36 -5.03
N LEU A 162 1.74 14.32 -5.69
CA LEU A 162 0.30 14.09 -5.88
C LEU A 162 -0.40 13.91 -4.52
N GLN A 163 0.17 13.11 -3.62
CA GLN A 163 -0.41 12.92 -2.29
C GLN A 163 -0.42 14.21 -1.46
N ILE A 164 0.62 15.06 -1.55
CA ILE A 164 0.62 16.35 -0.86
C ILE A 164 -0.43 17.29 -1.46
N ALA A 165 -0.49 17.39 -2.80
CA ALA A 165 -1.40 18.30 -3.48
C ALA A 165 -2.89 17.94 -3.28
N PHE A 166 -3.21 16.65 -3.21
CA PHE A 166 -4.59 16.17 -3.07
C PHE A 166 -4.95 15.70 -1.66
N GLY A 167 -3.97 15.51 -0.78
CA GLY A 167 -4.16 15.09 0.62
C GLY A 167 -4.29 16.24 1.62
N ASP A 168 -3.86 17.46 1.25
CA ASP A 168 -3.83 18.62 2.16
C ASP A 168 -5.17 19.39 2.24
N HIS A 169 -6.28 18.67 2.47
CA HIS A 169 -7.59 19.29 2.75
C HIS A 169 -8.12 18.88 4.13
N GLY A 170 -7.26 18.91 5.16
CA GLY A 170 -7.65 18.49 6.51
C GLY A 170 -6.88 19.10 7.70
N HIS A 171 -5.89 19.96 7.49
CA HIS A 171 -5.17 20.61 8.60
C HIS A 171 -5.62 22.07 8.81
N ASP A 172 -6.89 22.27 9.15
CA ASP A 172 -7.35 23.52 9.77
C ASP A 172 -8.25 23.19 10.97
N GLY A 173 -7.81 23.55 12.18
CA GLY A 173 -8.60 23.43 13.41
C GLY A 173 -7.76 23.22 14.67
N GLY A 174 -7.37 24.31 15.33
CA GLY A 174 -6.39 24.35 16.40
C GLY A 174 -6.74 23.56 17.67
N HIS A 175 -5.74 22.86 18.19
CA HIS A 175 -5.70 22.49 19.60
C HIS A 175 -5.44 23.74 20.45
N VAL A 176 -6.49 24.52 20.74
CA VAL A 176 -6.48 25.39 21.91
C VAL A 176 -6.61 24.48 23.13
N HIS A 177 -5.51 24.35 23.86
CA HIS A 177 -5.47 23.67 25.14
C HIS A 177 -6.21 24.56 26.17
N THR A 178 -7.55 24.50 26.22
CA THR A 178 -8.29 25.10 27.33
C THR A 178 -8.04 24.25 28.58
N LEU A 179 -7.24 24.79 29.50
CA LEU A 179 -7.09 24.27 30.86
C LEU A 179 -8.46 24.25 31.57
N PRO A 180 -8.72 23.26 32.45
CA PRO A 180 -9.94 23.23 33.26
C PRO A 180 -10.03 24.45 34.21
N PRO A 181 -11.24 24.99 34.47
CA PRO A 181 -11.44 26.21 35.26
C PRO A 181 -11.41 25.94 36.78
N GLU A 182 -10.42 25.20 37.27
CA GLU A 182 -10.29 24.90 38.71
C GLU A 182 -9.01 25.48 39.36
N PHE A 183 -8.28 26.37 38.69
CA PHE A 183 -7.05 26.93 39.26
C PHE A 183 -6.84 28.43 38.97
N SER A 184 -7.88 29.25 39.08
CA SER A 184 -7.77 30.71 38.88
C SER A 184 -8.35 31.59 40.00
N THR A 185 -8.62 31.05 41.19
CA THR A 185 -9.17 31.85 42.30
C THR A 185 -8.44 31.67 43.63
N THR A 186 -7.11 31.72 43.61
CA THR A 186 -6.34 32.11 44.80
C THR A 186 -5.03 32.70 44.34
N LEU A 187 -4.99 34.01 44.13
CA LEU A 187 -3.82 34.89 44.30
C LEU A 187 -4.19 36.31 43.84
N LEU A 188 -4.82 37.09 44.73
CA LEU A 188 -4.53 38.53 44.81
C LEU A 188 -4.64 39.00 46.29
N PRO A 189 -3.84 40.00 46.68
CA PRO A 189 -3.48 40.29 48.06
C PRO A 189 -4.42 41.29 48.73
N HIS A 190 -4.58 41.15 50.05
CA HIS A 190 -4.60 42.23 51.04
C HIS A 190 -4.44 41.65 52.45
#